data_AF-X1EGN2-F1
#
_entry.id   AF-X1EGN2-F1
#
_cell.length_a   1.000
_cell.length_b   1.000
_cell.length_c   1.000
_cell.angle_alpha   90.00
_cell.angle_beta   90.00
_cell.angle_gamma   90.00
#
_symmetry.space_group_name_H-M   'P 1'
#
loop_
_entity.id
_entity.type
_entity.pdbx_description
1 polymer ?
#
loop_
_entity_poly.entity_id
_entity_poly.type
_entity_poly.pdbx_seq_one_letter_code
_entity_poly.pdbx_strand_id
1 'polypeptide(L)' 'TFFYNFLANSGGWFGDAAVIGVNPGDMNTGGVIPLMNIAIGLEVLSAFGIIVLAMASGAEFTKKKEKS' A
#
# COMPACT_ATOMS: atom_id res chain seq x y z
N THR A 1 20.30 3.44 -3.10
CA THR A 1 19.30 2.49 -3.64
C THR A 1 17.92 3.00 -3.25
N PHE A 2 16.90 2.80 -4.09
CA PHE A 2 15.60 3.50 -4.01
C PHE A 2 14.74 3.16 -2.77
N PHE A 3 15.19 2.21 -1.93
CA PHE A 3 14.57 1.90 -0.64
C PHE A 3 15.64 1.76 0.44
N TYR A 4 16.28 2.89 0.80
CA TYR A 4 17.12 2.90 1.98
C TYR A 4 16.21 2.69 3.20
N ASN A 5 16.42 1.58 3.91
CA ASN A 5 15.64 1.23 5.07
C ASN A 5 16.08 2.07 6.27
N PHE A 6 15.75 3.37 6.26
CA PHE A 6 16.26 4.33 7.23
C PHE A 6 15.70 4.11 8.65
N LEU A 7 14.53 3.49 8.74
CA LEU A 7 13.92 3.16 10.03
C LEU A 7 14.57 1.94 10.67
N ALA A 8 15.19 1.04 9.89
CA ALA A 8 15.85 -0.13 10.44
C ALA A 8 16.95 0.29 11.43
N ASN A 9 16.97 -0.37 12.59
CA ASN A 9 17.95 -0.13 13.64
C ASN A 9 17.92 1.31 14.23
N SER A 10 16.80 2.02 14.10
CA SER A 10 16.59 3.35 14.70
C SER A 10 16.12 3.30 16.17
N GLY A 11 15.72 2.13 16.67
CA GLY A 11 15.24 1.93 18.05
C GLY A 11 13.81 2.41 18.31
N GLY A 12 13.11 2.91 17.28
CA GLY A 12 11.71 3.36 17.36
C GLY A 12 10.70 2.36 16.81
N TRP A 13 9.53 2.85 16.41
CA TRP A 13 8.51 2.02 15.75
C TRP A 13 9.00 1.56 14.38
N PHE A 14 8.90 0.26 14.13
CA PHE A 14 9.52 -0.48 13.05
C PHE A 14 11.05 -0.38 13.01
N GLY A 15 11.69 0.07 14.09
CA GLY A 15 13.12 0.34 14.12
C GLY A 15 13.94 -0.64 14.95
N ASP A 16 13.39 -1.78 15.33
CA ASP A 16 14.12 -2.76 16.10
C ASP A 16 15.25 -3.40 15.27
N ALA A 17 16.32 -3.79 15.95
CA ALA A 17 17.45 -4.45 15.32
C ALA A 17 17.03 -5.87 14.92
N ALA A 18 17.07 -6.18 13.62
CA ALA A 18 16.89 -7.56 13.19
C ALA A 18 17.98 -8.44 13.83
N VAL A 19 17.56 -9.54 14.48
CA VAL A 19 18.49 -10.53 15.03
C VAL A 19 19.35 -11.08 13.89
N ILE A 20 20.65 -11.22 14.12
CA ILE A 20 21.54 -11.89 13.16
C ILE A 20 21.15 -13.38 13.11
N GLY A 21 20.44 -13.77 12.06
CA GLY A 21 19.92 -15.13 11.89
C GLY A 21 18.49 -15.14 11.34
N VAL A 22 17.75 -16.23 11.57
CA VAL A 22 16.33 -16.31 11.20
C VAL A 22 15.54 -15.34 12.09
N ASN A 23 14.90 -14.36 11.46
CA ASN A 23 13.98 -13.48 12.17
C ASN A 23 12.76 -14.29 12.63
N PRO A 24 12.40 -14.29 13.93
CA PRO A 24 11.25 -15.04 14.46
C PRO A 24 9.87 -14.53 13.97
N GLY A 25 9.83 -13.67 12.96
CA GLY A 25 8.61 -13.04 12.46
C GLY A 25 8.26 -11.75 13.19
N ASP A 26 9.23 -11.07 13.82
CA ASP A 26 8.99 -9.78 14.44
C ASP A 26 8.81 -8.69 13.38
N MET A 27 7.59 -8.15 13.30
CA MET A 27 7.24 -7.06 12.39
C MET A 27 7.95 -5.74 12.69
N ASN A 28 8.38 -5.53 13.94
CA ASN A 28 9.03 -4.29 14.36
C ASN A 28 10.49 -4.18 13.89
N THR A 29 11.05 -5.27 13.35
CA THR A 29 12.37 -5.29 12.70
C THR A 29 12.31 -4.90 11.22
N GLY A 30 11.09 -4.73 10.67
CA GLY A 30 10.87 -4.54 9.24
C GLY A 30 11.27 -3.17 8.68
N GLY A 31 11.52 -2.17 9.53
CA GLY A 31 11.92 -0.84 9.07
C GLY A 31 10.81 -0.15 8.25
N VAL A 32 11.16 0.35 7.07
CA VAL A 32 10.21 0.99 6.15
C VAL A 32 9.31 -0.01 5.41
N ILE A 33 9.66 -1.30 5.40
CA ILE A 33 8.99 -2.32 4.57
C ILE A 33 7.51 -2.54 4.95
N PRO A 34 7.14 -2.68 6.24
CA PRO A 34 5.74 -2.83 6.63
C PRO A 34 4.89 -1.62 6.20
N LEU A 35 5.41 -0.41 6.37
CA LEU A 35 4.73 0.83 5.97
C LEU A 35 4.53 0.89 4.46
N MET A 36 5.53 0.47 3.69
CA MET A 36 5.47 0.44 2.23
C MET A 36 4.42 -0.55 1.72
N ASN A 37 4.33 -1.73 2.32
CA ASN A 37 3.32 -2.72 1.93
C ASN A 37 1.89 -2.21 2.19
N ILE A 38 1.69 -1.48 3.29
CA ILE A 38 0.41 -0.84 3.59
C ILE A 38 0.11 0.27 2.56
N ALA A 39 1.10 1.12 2.26
CA ALA A 39 0.95 2.22 1.30
C ALA A 39 0.61 1.70 -0.11
N ILE A 40 1.34 0.70 -0.59
CA ILE A 40 1.11 0.07 -1.90
C ILE A 40 -0.27 -0.60 -1.92
N GLY A 41 -0.64 -1.31 -0.86
CA GLY A 41 -1.96 -1.93 -0.76
C GLY A 41 -3.08 -0.90 -0.88
N LEU A 42 -2.96 0.23 -0.18
CA LEU A 42 -3.93 1.32 -0.25
C LEU A 42 -3.95 1.99 -1.64
N GLU A 43 -2.79 2.23 -2.24
CA GLU A 43 -2.67 2.80 -3.58
C GLU A 43 -3.43 1.94 -4.60
N VAL A 44 -3.15 0.64 -4.63
CA VAL A 44 -3.77 -0.30 -5.57
C VAL A 44 -5.28 -0.38 -5.36
N LEU A 45 -5.74 -0.47 -4.10
CA LEU A 45 -7.17 -0.45 -3.77
C LEU A 45 -7.86 0.83 -4.24
N SER A 46 -7.23 1.99 -4.02
CA SER A 46 -7.77 3.28 -4.44
C SER A 46 -7.85 3.43 -5.96
N ALA A 47 -6.81 2.99 -6.68
CA ALA A 47 -6.75 3.04 -8.13
C ALA A 47 -7.86 2.19 -8.76
N PHE A 48 -8.00 0.93 -8.32
CA PHE A 48 -9.08 0.07 -8.79
C PHE A 48 -10.47 0.61 -8.41
N GLY A 49 -10.64 1.16 -7.21
CA GLY A 49 -11.88 1.78 -6.78
C GLY A 49 -12.32 2.93 -7.69
N ILE A 50 -11.39 3.81 -8.05
CA ILE A 50 -11.66 4.94 -8.96
C ILE A 50 -12.01 4.45 -10.38
N ILE A 51 -11.28 3.46 -10.90
CA ILE A 51 -11.56 2.90 -12.23
C ILE A 51 -13.00 2.35 -12.29
N VAL A 52 -13.39 1.54 -11.30
CA VAL A 52 -14.73 0.95 -11.25
C VAL A 52 -15.80 2.03 -11.12
N LEU A 53 -15.58 3.03 -10.26
CA LEU A 53 -16.51 4.15 -10.09
C LEU A 53 -16.68 4.97 -11.38
N ALA A 54 -15.58 5.27 -12.06
CA ALA A 54 -15.59 5.99 -13.33
C ALA A 54 -16.34 5.21 -14.42
N MET A 55 -16.10 3.90 -14.52
CA MET A 55 -16.82 3.03 -15.45
C MET A 55 -18.32 2.96 -15.15
N ALA A 56 -18.70 2.85 -13.87
CA ALA A 56 -20.11 2.84 -13.47
C ALA A 56 -20.81 4.16 -13.82
N SER A 57 -20.17 5.30 -13.54
CA SER A 57 -20.68 6.62 -13.90
C SER A 57 -20.82 6.79 -15.42
N GLY A 58 -19.82 6.35 -16.19
CA GLY A 58 -19.88 6.37 -17.65
C GLY A 58 -20.98 5.48 -18.23
N ALA A 59 -21.23 4.32 -17.62
CA ALA A 59 -22.29 3.40 -18.03
C ALA A 59 -23.68 4.01 -17.77
N GLU A 60 -23.90 4.68 -16.63
CA GLU A 60 -25.15 5.41 -16.37
C GLU A 60 -25.37 6.55 -17.35
N PHE A 61 -24.32 7.33 -17.65
CA PHE A 61 -24.40 8.41 -18.63
C PHE A 61 -24.80 7.90 -20.03
N THR A 62 -24.20 6.78 -20.46
CA THR A 62 -24.52 6.16 -21.75
C THR A 62 -25.96 5.69 -21.81
N LYS A 63 -26.44 5.00 -20.75
CA LYS A 63 -27.85 4.58 -20.65
C LYS A 63 -28.82 5.76 -20.68
N LYS A 64 -28.48 6.88 -20.03
CA LYS A 64 -29.31 8.09 -20.04
C LYS A 64 -29.40 8.70 -21.44
N LYS A 65 -28.30 8.72 -22.20
CA LYS A 65 -28.27 9.23 -23.57
C LYS A 65 -29.11 8.37 -24.53
N GLU A 66 -29.09 7.05 -24.37
CA GLU A 66 -29.87 6.13 -25.21
C GLU A 66 -31.40 6.27 -25.00
N LYS A 67 -31.83 6.70 -23.79
CA LYS A 67 -33.25 6.91 -23.45
C LYS A 67 -33.80 8.29 -23.83
N SER A 68 -32.98 9.22 -24.30
CA SER A 68 -33.37 10.60 -24.68
C SER A 68 -33.50 10.75 -26.19
#